data_AF-A0A1Y4IKD9-F1
#
_entry.id   AF-A0A1Y4IKD9-F1
#
_cell.length_a   1.000
_cell.length_b   1.000
_cell.length_c   1.000
_cell.angle_alpha   90.00
_cell.angle_beta   90.00
_cell.angle_gamma   90.00
#
_symmetry.space_group_name_H-M   'P 1'
#
loop_
_entity.id
_entity.type
_entity.pdbx_description
1 polymer ?
#
loop_
_entity_poly.entity_id
_entity_poly.type
_entity_poly.pdbx_seq_one_letter_code
_entity_poly.pdbx_strand_id
1 'polypeptide(L)'
;MKKKERDSRMELREDGGVPYFIFKNLEETGLVRHGFSTRLGGVSEGYLASMNLSFTRGDREENVRENFRRMGRAIGFIPENLVLSDQTHTDHVRLMTEADRGKGYTKPLDYQDVDGMVTDVPGLVLTTFYADCVPLYFVDPVHRAIGLSHSGWKGTVKRIGAVTLEKMSAAFGTRPEDVRAAIGPSICQDCYEVSEDVAQAFMEEFGGAADERMLYRKENGKYQLDLWRANEQVLLEAGILPEHLEVTNVCTCCNPDLLFSHRATHGKRGNLAAFLMLTGKGPASREELCRQFEFREILPGEAKQAAEIERICFPPNEACSEKMMMQRAAKAPELFLVAVDRRTGKLAGFLNGLSTDEAVFRDEFFTDADLYDPEGKRVMLLGLDVLPEYRGQGLAGELVRRYVAREREKGRERLLLTCLESKVKMYEKMGFRDLGVSASSWGGVEWHEMDCVLEMTGQKSLYNL
;
A
#
# COMPACT_ATOMS: atom_id res chain seq x y z
N MET A 1 -26.57 1.36 3.98
CA MET A 1 -26.19 0.62 2.76
C MET A 1 -27.03 -0.64 2.65
N LYS A 2 -27.72 -0.86 1.53
CA LYS A 2 -28.48 -2.10 1.24
C LYS A 2 -27.50 -3.20 0.82
N LYS A 3 -27.62 -4.37 1.44
CA LYS A 3 -26.85 -5.58 1.12
C LYS A 3 -27.79 -6.66 0.57
N LYS A 4 -27.27 -7.48 -0.35
CA LYS A 4 -27.92 -8.71 -0.84
C LYS A 4 -27.62 -9.86 0.12
N GLU A 5 -28.45 -10.89 0.06
CA GLU A 5 -28.29 -12.10 0.86
C GLU A 5 -27.15 -12.96 0.29
N ARG A 6 -25.93 -12.61 0.67
CA ARG A 6 -24.70 -13.34 0.36
C ARG A 6 -23.70 -13.08 1.46
N ASP A 7 -23.02 -14.13 1.90
CA ASP A 7 -21.93 -14.00 2.85
C ASP A 7 -20.74 -13.33 2.14
N SER A 8 -20.33 -12.18 2.67
CA SER A 8 -19.29 -11.35 2.08
C SER A 8 -18.53 -10.69 3.21
N ARG A 9 -17.21 -10.89 3.22
CA ARG A 9 -16.30 -10.34 4.23
C ARG A 9 -15.85 -8.91 3.87
N MET A 10 -16.46 -8.32 2.84
CA MET A 10 -16.14 -6.99 2.35
C MET A 10 -16.56 -5.92 3.37
N GLU A 11 -15.65 -4.99 3.65
CA GLU A 11 -15.86 -3.90 4.60
C GLU A 11 -15.88 -2.55 3.88
N LEU A 12 -16.72 -1.64 4.38
CA LEU A 12 -16.63 -0.22 4.05
C LEU A 12 -15.73 0.45 5.10
N ARG A 13 -14.62 1.04 4.67
CA ARG A 13 -13.73 1.85 5.49
C ARG A 13 -13.85 3.31 5.15
N GLU A 14 -13.36 4.16 6.04
CA GLU A 14 -13.24 5.59 5.83
C GLU A 14 -11.91 6.07 6.38
N ASP A 15 -11.19 6.87 5.58
CA ASP A 15 -10.02 7.62 6.03
C ASP A 15 -10.07 9.02 5.43
N GLY A 16 -9.83 10.05 6.24
CA GLY A 16 -9.88 11.45 5.79
C GLY A 16 -11.22 11.87 5.15
N GLY A 17 -12.35 11.28 5.57
CA GLY A 17 -13.68 11.54 5.00
C GLY A 17 -13.91 10.89 3.62
N VAL A 18 -13.05 9.95 3.21
CA VAL A 18 -13.15 9.21 1.96
C VAL A 18 -13.54 7.77 2.24
N PRO A 19 -14.80 7.37 2.00
CA PRO A 19 -15.20 5.99 2.20
C PRO A 19 -14.90 5.12 0.98
N TYR A 20 -14.40 3.91 1.21
CA TYR A 20 -14.01 2.93 0.18
C TYR A 20 -14.19 1.49 0.69
N PHE A 21 -14.42 0.55 -0.23
CA PHE A 21 -14.56 -0.86 0.12
C PHE A 21 -13.23 -1.59 0.04
N ILE A 22 -13.03 -2.55 0.95
CA ILE A 22 -11.92 -3.51 0.94
C ILE A 22 -12.45 -4.93 1.09
N PHE A 23 -11.73 -5.89 0.50
CA PHE A 23 -11.95 -7.34 0.67
C PHE A 23 -10.98 -7.89 1.70
N LYS A 24 -11.50 -8.67 2.66
CA LYS A 24 -10.68 -9.21 3.76
C LYS A 24 -9.70 -10.25 3.27
N ASN A 25 -10.13 -11.14 2.39
CA ASN A 25 -9.27 -12.21 1.87
C ASN A 25 -8.00 -11.65 1.17
N LEU A 26 -8.10 -10.49 0.51
CA LEU A 26 -6.97 -9.82 -0.12
C LEU A 26 -6.10 -9.09 0.91
N GLU A 27 -6.71 -8.40 1.88
CA GLU A 27 -5.99 -7.71 2.97
C GLU A 27 -5.16 -8.69 3.80
N GLU A 28 -5.73 -9.86 4.12
CA GLU A 28 -5.10 -10.89 4.94
C GLU A 28 -3.83 -11.49 4.32
N THR A 29 -3.62 -11.30 3.02
CA THR A 29 -2.34 -11.65 2.39
C THR A 29 -1.18 -10.81 2.94
N GLY A 30 -1.44 -9.57 3.38
CA GLY A 30 -0.42 -8.60 3.76
C GLY A 30 0.45 -8.09 2.59
N LEU A 31 0.11 -8.46 1.35
CA LEU A 31 0.91 -8.19 0.14
C LEU A 31 0.42 -7.01 -0.69
N VAL A 32 -0.77 -6.50 -0.41
CA VAL A 32 -1.42 -5.52 -1.28
C VAL A 32 -2.00 -4.36 -0.50
N ARG A 33 -2.13 -3.23 -1.19
CA ARG A 33 -3.12 -2.20 -0.89
C ARG A 33 -4.15 -2.21 -2.01
N HIS A 34 -5.41 -2.15 -1.64
CA HIS A 34 -6.51 -2.18 -2.59
C HIS A 34 -7.68 -1.37 -2.08
N GLY A 35 -8.58 -1.03 -2.99
CA GLY A 35 -9.88 -0.48 -2.63
C GLY A 35 -10.80 -0.36 -3.82
N PHE A 36 -12.10 -0.33 -3.56
CA PHE A 36 -13.12 0.09 -4.51
C PHE A 36 -13.74 1.39 -4.03
N SER A 37 -13.67 2.44 -4.85
CA SER A 37 -14.13 3.77 -4.44
C SER A 37 -15.64 3.79 -4.20
N THR A 38 -16.09 4.77 -3.42
CA THR A 38 -17.50 5.21 -3.42
C THR A 38 -17.64 6.47 -4.26
N ARG A 39 -18.85 7.02 -4.36
CA ARG A 39 -19.08 8.35 -4.93
C ARG A 39 -18.87 9.49 -3.93
N LEU A 40 -18.56 9.19 -2.67
CA LEU A 40 -18.47 10.14 -1.56
C LEU A 40 -17.01 10.56 -1.29
N GLY A 41 -16.82 11.70 -0.62
CA GLY A 41 -15.50 12.18 -0.18
C GLY A 41 -14.69 12.98 -1.21
N GLY A 42 -15.23 13.23 -2.40
CA GLY A 42 -14.52 13.99 -3.46
C GLY A 42 -14.87 15.47 -3.51
N VAL A 43 -14.51 16.12 -4.62
CA VAL A 43 -14.74 17.57 -4.88
C VAL A 43 -15.54 17.88 -6.13
N SER A 44 -15.92 16.87 -6.91
CA SER A 44 -16.74 17.05 -8.10
C SER A 44 -18.16 17.50 -7.74
N GLU A 45 -18.84 18.15 -8.68
CA GLU A 45 -20.14 18.79 -8.44
C GLU A 45 -21.26 18.17 -9.31
N GLY A 46 -22.51 18.53 -9.00
CA GLY A 46 -23.69 18.13 -9.77
C GLY A 46 -23.87 16.61 -9.84
N TYR A 47 -24.12 16.08 -11.04
CA TYR A 47 -24.32 14.64 -11.23
C TYR A 47 -23.02 13.83 -11.14
N LEU A 48 -21.88 14.51 -11.12
CA LEU A 48 -20.55 13.95 -10.89
C LEU A 48 -20.18 14.00 -9.40
N ALA A 49 -21.03 14.59 -8.55
CA ALA A 49 -20.74 14.73 -7.14
C ALA A 49 -20.67 13.36 -6.43
N SER A 50 -19.68 13.11 -5.57
CA SER A 50 -18.53 13.98 -5.20
C SER A 50 -17.19 13.44 -5.70
N MET A 51 -17.03 12.11 -5.77
CA MET A 51 -15.76 11.43 -6.09
C MET A 51 -15.78 10.85 -7.51
N ASN A 52 -15.84 11.71 -8.53
CA ASN A 52 -15.70 11.25 -9.91
C ASN A 52 -14.22 10.98 -10.26
N LEU A 53 -13.93 9.76 -10.69
CA LEU A 53 -12.58 9.30 -11.05
C LEU A 53 -12.42 9.13 -12.57
N SER A 54 -13.10 9.95 -13.37
CA SER A 54 -12.98 9.91 -14.83
C SER A 54 -12.72 11.29 -15.43
N PHE A 55 -11.68 11.36 -16.26
CA PHE A 55 -11.33 12.53 -17.06
C PHE A 55 -12.25 12.74 -18.28
N THR A 56 -13.08 11.75 -18.65
CA THR A 56 -13.86 11.77 -19.90
C THR A 56 -15.36 11.97 -19.69
N ARG A 57 -15.82 12.20 -18.46
CA ARG A 57 -17.23 12.44 -18.12
C ARG A 57 -17.64 13.92 -18.08
N GLY A 58 -16.77 14.80 -18.57
CA GLY A 58 -17.05 16.25 -18.63
C GLY A 58 -16.86 16.97 -17.28
N ASP A 59 -16.06 16.39 -16.38
CA ASP A 59 -15.63 17.06 -15.15
C ASP A 59 -14.46 18.01 -15.42
N ARG A 60 -14.16 18.86 -14.43
CA ARG A 60 -12.92 19.63 -14.41
C ARG A 60 -11.75 18.70 -14.08
N GLU A 61 -10.67 18.78 -14.85
CA GLU A 61 -9.49 17.94 -14.63
C GLU A 61 -8.92 18.11 -13.22
N GLU A 62 -8.93 19.34 -12.69
CA GLU A 62 -8.47 19.63 -11.32
C GLU A 62 -9.25 18.81 -10.27
N ASN A 63 -10.58 18.70 -10.42
CA ASN A 63 -11.43 17.95 -9.52
C ASN A 63 -11.10 16.45 -9.56
N VAL A 64 -10.94 15.90 -10.76
CA VAL A 64 -10.61 14.48 -10.95
C VAL A 64 -9.23 14.17 -10.36
N ARG A 65 -8.23 15.04 -10.59
CA ARG A 65 -6.89 14.88 -10.00
C ARG A 65 -6.92 14.94 -8.48
N GLU A 66 -7.69 15.85 -7.89
CA GLU A 66 -7.88 15.93 -6.44
C GLU A 66 -8.60 14.69 -5.89
N ASN A 67 -9.62 14.18 -6.58
CA ASN A 67 -10.29 12.93 -6.22
C ASN A 67 -9.31 11.74 -6.19
N PHE A 68 -8.41 11.62 -7.18
CA PHE A 68 -7.34 10.62 -7.15
C PHE A 68 -6.37 10.82 -5.97
N ARG A 69 -6.01 12.06 -5.62
CA ARG A 69 -5.16 12.35 -4.44
C ARG A 69 -5.83 11.91 -3.14
N ARG A 70 -7.12 12.19 -2.99
CA ARG A 70 -7.92 11.79 -1.83
C ARG A 70 -8.03 10.28 -1.71
N MET A 71 -8.32 9.59 -2.81
CA MET A 71 -8.32 8.12 -2.84
C MET A 71 -6.93 7.54 -2.51
N GLY A 72 -5.86 8.14 -3.07
CA GLY A 72 -4.49 7.74 -2.79
C GLY A 72 -4.12 7.87 -1.31
N ARG A 73 -4.50 8.97 -0.67
CA ARG A 73 -4.33 9.15 0.78
C ARG A 73 -5.06 8.06 1.57
N ALA A 74 -6.34 7.84 1.26
CA ALA A 74 -7.20 6.94 2.01
C ALA A 74 -6.81 5.45 1.88
N ILE A 75 -6.38 5.02 0.69
CA ILE A 75 -5.96 3.63 0.42
C ILE A 75 -4.46 3.41 0.73
N GLY A 76 -3.66 4.47 0.67
CA GLY A 76 -2.22 4.46 0.94
C GLY A 76 -1.35 4.25 -0.31
N PHE A 77 -1.70 4.88 -1.42
CA PHE A 77 -0.86 4.95 -2.64
C PHE A 77 -0.63 6.40 -3.09
N ILE A 78 0.36 6.58 -3.95
CA ILE A 78 0.73 7.87 -4.53
C ILE A 78 0.17 7.93 -5.97
N PRO A 79 -0.62 8.94 -6.37
CA PRO A 79 -1.26 9.00 -7.69
C PRO A 79 -0.30 8.93 -8.89
N GLU A 80 0.92 9.41 -8.73
CA GLU A 80 1.98 9.33 -9.75
C GLU A 80 2.33 7.87 -10.11
N ASN A 81 1.97 6.91 -9.26
CA ASN A 81 2.17 5.49 -9.48
C ASN A 81 1.00 4.78 -10.19
N LEU A 82 -0.06 5.51 -10.55
CA LEU A 82 -1.22 4.97 -11.25
C LEU A 82 -0.86 4.48 -12.65
N VAL A 83 -1.49 3.39 -13.06
CA VAL A 83 -1.61 2.96 -14.46
C VAL A 83 -3.09 2.70 -14.73
N LEU A 84 -3.66 3.44 -15.68
CA LEU A 84 -5.09 3.41 -15.99
C LEU A 84 -5.39 2.46 -17.15
N SER A 85 -6.50 1.73 -17.07
CA SER A 85 -7.02 0.95 -18.21
C SER A 85 -7.69 1.81 -19.28
N ASP A 86 -7.70 1.35 -20.53
CA ASP A 86 -8.56 1.87 -21.62
C ASP A 86 -9.67 0.86 -21.93
N GLN A 87 -10.75 0.91 -21.16
CA GLN A 87 -11.78 -0.12 -21.18
C GLN A 87 -12.74 0.05 -22.37
N THR A 88 -12.79 -0.95 -23.26
CA THR A 88 -13.74 -0.98 -24.38
C THR A 88 -14.72 -2.17 -24.32
N HIS A 89 -14.76 -2.88 -23.19
CA HIS A 89 -15.57 -4.07 -22.93
C HIS A 89 -15.12 -5.30 -23.73
N THR A 90 -13.80 -5.47 -23.87
CA THR A 90 -13.17 -6.67 -24.41
C THR A 90 -12.64 -7.56 -23.28
N ASP A 91 -11.85 -8.56 -23.65
CA ASP A 91 -11.14 -9.53 -22.82
C ASP A 91 -9.63 -9.31 -22.86
N HIS A 92 -9.16 -8.18 -23.39
CA HIS A 92 -7.74 -7.92 -23.53
C HIS A 92 -7.10 -7.59 -22.19
N VAL A 93 -6.17 -8.47 -21.78
CA VAL A 93 -5.38 -8.34 -20.55
C VAL A 93 -3.93 -8.03 -20.88
N ARG A 94 -3.42 -6.90 -20.37
CA ARG A 94 -2.05 -6.43 -20.61
C ARG A 94 -1.15 -6.63 -19.40
N LEU A 95 0.07 -7.11 -19.65
CA LEU A 95 1.16 -7.08 -18.67
C LEU A 95 1.67 -5.64 -18.52
N MET A 96 1.63 -5.12 -17.30
CA MET A 96 2.13 -3.79 -16.95
C MET A 96 3.51 -3.90 -16.29
N THR A 97 4.40 -3.02 -16.72
CA THR A 97 5.79 -2.93 -16.26
C THR A 97 6.08 -1.58 -15.62
N GLU A 98 7.28 -1.40 -15.07
CA GLU A 98 7.72 -0.10 -14.53
C GLU A 98 7.62 1.04 -15.56
N ALA A 99 7.80 0.75 -16.85
CA ALA A 99 7.68 1.73 -17.92
C ALA A 99 6.26 2.29 -18.06
N ASP A 100 5.25 1.54 -17.60
CA ASP A 100 3.84 1.92 -17.66
C ASP A 100 3.41 2.83 -16.49
N ARG A 101 4.27 3.02 -15.48
CA ARG A 101 3.98 3.90 -14.33
C ARG A 101 3.62 5.31 -14.79
N GLY A 102 2.47 5.78 -14.31
CA GLY A 102 1.92 7.10 -14.58
C GLY A 102 1.06 7.19 -15.85
N LYS A 103 0.98 6.15 -16.68
CA LYS A 103 0.21 6.19 -17.94
C LYS A 103 -1.29 6.34 -17.66
N GLY A 104 -1.88 7.35 -18.31
CA GLY A 104 -3.26 7.79 -18.11
C GLY A 104 -3.42 8.86 -17.02
N TYR A 105 -2.40 9.15 -16.21
CA TYR A 105 -2.48 10.13 -15.12
C TYR A 105 -1.42 11.24 -15.19
N THR A 106 -0.13 10.89 -15.09
CA THR A 106 1.00 11.83 -15.29
C THR A 106 1.61 11.75 -16.68
N LYS A 107 1.44 10.62 -17.37
CA LYS A 107 1.87 10.39 -18.74
C LYS A 107 0.64 10.10 -19.63
N PRO A 108 0.69 10.42 -20.92
CA PRO A 108 -0.33 9.97 -21.87
C PRO A 108 -0.48 8.46 -21.85
N LEU A 109 -1.70 7.99 -22.13
CA LEU A 109 -1.98 6.58 -22.35
C LEU A 109 -1.58 6.23 -23.79
N ASP A 110 -0.62 5.32 -23.96
CA ASP A 110 -0.07 4.93 -25.27
C ASP A 110 -0.58 3.55 -25.75
N TYR A 111 -1.67 3.09 -25.16
CA TYR A 111 -2.36 1.86 -25.52
C TYR A 111 -3.86 2.06 -25.51
N GLN A 112 -4.54 1.15 -26.19
CA GLN A 112 -5.98 1.14 -26.32
C GLN A 112 -6.49 -0.26 -26.02
N ASP A 113 -7.78 -0.35 -25.71
CA ASP A 113 -8.50 -1.62 -25.62
C ASP A 113 -7.86 -2.60 -24.63
N VAL A 114 -7.76 -2.15 -23.38
CA VAL A 114 -7.22 -2.89 -22.24
C VAL A 114 -8.26 -2.87 -21.13
N ASP A 115 -9.00 -3.98 -21.00
CA ASP A 115 -10.01 -4.18 -19.95
C ASP A 115 -9.45 -4.90 -18.72
N GLY A 116 -8.29 -5.56 -18.85
CA GLY A 116 -7.58 -6.17 -17.72
C GLY A 116 -6.09 -5.85 -17.70
N MET A 117 -5.51 -5.85 -16.51
CA MET A 117 -4.09 -5.58 -16.29
C MET A 117 -3.49 -6.55 -15.29
N VAL A 118 -2.23 -6.94 -15.49
CA VAL A 118 -1.47 -7.77 -14.55
C VAL A 118 -0.07 -7.22 -14.32
N THR A 119 0.52 -7.40 -13.14
CA THR A 119 1.89 -6.96 -12.84
C THR A 119 2.46 -7.68 -11.62
N ASP A 120 3.79 -7.80 -11.56
CA ASP A 120 4.57 -8.15 -10.36
C ASP A 120 5.37 -6.95 -9.82
N VAL A 121 5.23 -5.77 -10.43
CA VAL A 121 6.00 -4.56 -10.08
C VAL A 121 5.44 -3.93 -8.79
N PRO A 122 6.21 -3.92 -7.69
CA PRO A 122 5.72 -3.33 -6.46
C PRO A 122 5.53 -1.82 -6.58
N GLY A 123 4.50 -1.31 -5.90
CA GLY A 123 4.17 0.10 -5.91
C GLY A 123 3.50 0.59 -7.20
N LEU A 124 3.32 -0.22 -8.24
CA LEU A 124 2.53 0.13 -9.43
C LEU A 124 1.04 -0.07 -9.12
N VAL A 125 0.21 0.95 -9.36
CA VAL A 125 -1.21 0.94 -8.96
C VAL A 125 -2.10 0.67 -10.17
N LEU A 126 -2.54 -0.58 -10.32
CA LEU A 126 -3.52 -0.96 -11.34
C LEU A 126 -4.85 -0.27 -11.04
N THR A 127 -5.41 0.42 -12.03
CA THR A 127 -6.66 1.19 -11.88
C THR A 127 -7.64 0.93 -13.02
N THR A 128 -8.84 0.44 -12.67
CA THR A 128 -9.95 0.20 -13.61
C THR A 128 -11.21 0.94 -13.15
N PHE A 129 -12.14 1.23 -14.06
CA PHE A 129 -13.27 2.14 -13.83
C PHE A 129 -14.64 1.49 -14.00
N TYR A 130 -15.61 1.94 -13.22
CA TYR A 130 -16.91 1.27 -13.12
C TYR A 130 -18.07 2.24 -12.99
N ALA A 131 -19.22 1.82 -13.51
CA ALA A 131 -20.51 1.98 -12.85
C ALA A 131 -21.41 0.89 -13.40
N ASP A 132 -21.68 -0.11 -12.56
CA ASP A 132 -22.44 -1.34 -12.82
C ASP A 132 -21.64 -2.55 -13.30
N CYS A 133 -20.62 -2.41 -14.14
CA CYS A 133 -19.76 -3.55 -14.52
C CYS A 133 -19.00 -4.15 -13.33
N VAL A 134 -18.54 -5.40 -13.44
CA VAL A 134 -17.97 -6.18 -12.33
C VAL A 134 -16.44 -6.00 -12.24
N PRO A 135 -15.90 -5.47 -11.12
CA PRO A 135 -14.46 -5.48 -10.87
C PRO A 135 -14.00 -6.85 -10.38
N LEU A 136 -12.93 -7.39 -11.00
CA LEU A 136 -12.30 -8.65 -10.64
C LEU A 136 -10.87 -8.40 -10.16
N TYR A 137 -10.60 -8.77 -8.91
CA TYR A 137 -9.29 -8.63 -8.28
C TYR A 137 -8.60 -9.99 -8.17
N PHE A 138 -7.30 -10.03 -8.41
CA PHE A 138 -6.48 -11.23 -8.32
C PHE A 138 -5.17 -10.93 -7.59
N VAL A 139 -4.83 -11.75 -6.61
CA VAL A 139 -3.57 -11.67 -5.85
C VAL A 139 -2.96 -13.06 -5.80
N ASP A 140 -1.80 -13.22 -6.43
CA ASP A 140 -0.97 -14.41 -6.31
C ASP A 140 0.04 -14.18 -5.17
N PRO A 141 -0.15 -14.84 -4.01
CA PRO A 141 0.75 -14.67 -2.87
C PRO A 141 2.09 -15.40 -3.03
N VAL A 142 2.16 -16.41 -3.91
CA VAL A 142 3.35 -17.25 -4.11
C VAL A 142 4.37 -16.53 -4.99
N HIS A 143 3.93 -16.05 -6.16
CA HIS A 143 4.80 -15.36 -7.11
C HIS A 143 4.79 -13.84 -6.92
N ARG A 144 3.98 -13.34 -5.97
CA ARG A 144 3.80 -11.91 -5.68
C ARG A 144 3.40 -11.12 -6.93
N ALA A 145 2.35 -11.59 -7.60
CA ALA A 145 1.77 -10.94 -8.76
C ALA A 145 0.32 -10.53 -8.47
N ILE A 146 -0.17 -9.53 -9.19
CA ILE A 146 -1.56 -9.07 -9.10
C ILE A 146 -2.19 -8.94 -10.47
N GLY A 147 -3.51 -9.04 -10.50
CA GLY A 147 -4.35 -8.77 -11.66
C GLY A 147 -5.58 -7.95 -11.27
N LEU A 148 -6.02 -7.06 -12.16
CA LEU A 148 -7.24 -6.28 -11.99
C LEU A 148 -7.94 -6.14 -13.33
N SER A 149 -9.20 -6.59 -13.39
CA SER A 149 -9.96 -6.66 -14.64
C SER A 149 -11.38 -6.12 -14.53
N HIS A 150 -11.81 -5.42 -15.57
CA HIS A 150 -13.17 -4.93 -15.77
C HIS A 150 -13.99 -5.95 -16.55
N SER A 151 -14.99 -6.54 -15.90
CA SER A 151 -15.89 -7.53 -16.50
C SER A 151 -17.30 -6.96 -16.64
N GLY A 152 -17.54 -6.28 -17.77
CA GLY A 152 -18.91 -6.08 -18.26
C GLY A 152 -19.47 -7.38 -18.85
N TRP A 153 -20.74 -7.39 -19.27
CA TRP A 153 -21.38 -8.61 -19.79
C TRP A 153 -20.60 -9.26 -20.96
N LYS A 154 -20.04 -8.45 -21.87
CA LYS A 154 -19.20 -8.95 -22.98
C LYS A 154 -17.91 -9.59 -22.49
N GLY A 155 -17.23 -8.95 -21.52
CA GLY A 155 -16.03 -9.49 -20.91
C GLY A 155 -16.30 -10.77 -20.12
N THR A 156 -17.48 -10.86 -19.48
CA THR A 156 -17.92 -12.07 -18.77
C THR A 156 -18.14 -13.25 -19.73
N VAL A 157 -18.86 -13.03 -20.84
CA VAL A 157 -19.04 -14.07 -21.89
C VAL A 157 -17.70 -14.49 -22.49
N LYS A 158 -16.79 -13.54 -22.70
CA LYS A 158 -15.42 -13.81 -23.15
C LYS A 158 -14.49 -14.33 -22.05
N ARG A 159 -15.04 -14.63 -20.86
CA ARG A 159 -14.31 -15.19 -19.72
C ARG A 159 -13.06 -14.40 -19.31
N ILE A 160 -13.11 -13.05 -19.32
CA ILE A 160 -11.95 -12.20 -18.99
C ILE A 160 -11.27 -12.56 -17.65
N GLY A 161 -12.02 -13.08 -16.67
CA GLY A 161 -11.45 -13.58 -15.42
C GLY A 161 -10.47 -14.74 -15.64
N ALA A 162 -10.81 -15.71 -16.49
CA ALA A 162 -9.92 -16.80 -16.89
C ALA A 162 -8.74 -16.29 -17.72
N VAL A 163 -8.99 -15.40 -18.70
CA VAL A 163 -7.94 -14.78 -19.50
C VAL A 163 -6.93 -14.01 -18.63
N THR A 164 -7.39 -13.39 -17.53
CA THR A 164 -6.51 -12.73 -16.57
C THR A 164 -5.60 -13.73 -15.86
N LEU A 165 -6.15 -14.84 -15.38
CA LEU A 165 -5.37 -15.91 -14.74
C LEU A 165 -4.39 -16.57 -15.71
N GLU A 166 -4.78 -16.80 -16.96
CA GLU A 166 -3.89 -17.30 -18.01
C GLU A 166 -2.72 -16.34 -18.25
N LYS A 167 -3.00 -15.03 -18.29
CA LYS A 167 -1.96 -14.00 -18.44
C LYS A 167 -1.01 -13.97 -17.25
N MET A 168 -1.51 -14.08 -16.03
CA MET A 168 -0.69 -14.18 -14.82
C MET A 168 0.15 -15.45 -14.82
N SER A 169 -0.43 -16.59 -15.22
CA SER A 169 0.25 -17.88 -15.32
C SER A 169 1.41 -17.80 -16.33
N ALA A 170 1.15 -17.24 -17.50
CA ALA A 170 2.15 -17.08 -18.56
C ALA A 170 3.29 -16.10 -18.19
N ALA A 171 2.98 -15.03 -17.45
CA ALA A 171 3.96 -14.00 -17.10
C ALA A 171 4.79 -14.34 -15.86
N PHE A 172 4.17 -14.98 -14.85
CA PHE A 172 4.75 -15.10 -13.51
C PHE A 172 4.82 -16.54 -12.98
N GLY A 173 4.23 -17.51 -13.67
CA GLY A 173 4.07 -18.89 -13.17
C GLY A 173 2.94 -19.05 -12.16
N THR A 174 2.03 -18.07 -12.07
CA THR A 174 0.84 -18.12 -11.21
C THR A 174 0.07 -19.42 -11.41
N ARG A 175 -0.36 -20.01 -10.30
CA ARG A 175 -1.26 -21.15 -10.30
C ARG A 175 -2.62 -20.73 -9.72
N PRO A 176 -3.74 -20.92 -10.43
CA PRO A 176 -5.06 -20.46 -9.98
C PRO A 176 -5.45 -20.90 -8.56
N GLU A 177 -5.03 -22.10 -8.14
CA GLU A 177 -5.33 -22.61 -6.80
C GLU A 177 -4.68 -21.81 -5.67
N ASP A 178 -3.58 -21.08 -5.94
CA ASP A 178 -2.91 -20.22 -4.97
C ASP A 178 -3.52 -18.81 -4.91
N VAL A 179 -4.27 -18.40 -5.93
CA VAL A 179 -4.74 -17.02 -6.10
C VAL A 179 -5.87 -16.70 -5.14
N ARG A 180 -5.74 -15.58 -4.41
CA ARG A 180 -6.85 -14.93 -3.70
C ARG A 180 -7.54 -13.99 -4.66
N ALA A 181 -8.86 -14.13 -4.83
CA ALA A 181 -9.63 -13.31 -5.74
C ALA A 181 -10.84 -12.66 -5.09
N ALA A 182 -11.27 -11.53 -5.65
CA ALA A 182 -12.50 -10.88 -5.23
C ALA A 182 -13.33 -10.38 -6.40
N ILE A 183 -14.65 -10.52 -6.29
CA ILE A 183 -15.66 -9.94 -7.18
C ILE A 183 -16.29 -8.75 -6.46
N GLY A 184 -16.04 -7.53 -6.93
CA GLY A 184 -16.42 -6.33 -6.19
C GLY A 184 -17.76 -5.68 -6.57
N PRO A 185 -18.13 -4.57 -5.90
CA PRO A 185 -19.44 -3.92 -6.05
C PRO A 185 -19.77 -3.58 -7.50
N SER A 186 -20.96 -4.01 -7.93
CA SER A 186 -21.43 -3.93 -9.31
C SER A 186 -22.95 -4.12 -9.34
N ILE A 187 -23.60 -4.19 -10.49
CA ILE A 187 -25.06 -4.34 -10.54
C ILE A 187 -25.48 -5.78 -10.18
N CYS A 188 -26.44 -5.93 -9.28
CA CYS A 188 -26.99 -7.24 -8.93
C CYS A 188 -28.05 -7.71 -9.93
N GLN A 189 -28.36 -9.01 -9.90
CA GLN A 189 -29.39 -9.64 -10.73
C GLN A 189 -30.73 -8.91 -10.70
N ASP A 190 -31.27 -8.57 -9.52
CA ASP A 190 -32.58 -7.90 -9.41
C ASP A 190 -32.67 -6.58 -10.18
N CYS A 191 -31.52 -5.92 -10.41
CA CYS A 191 -31.45 -4.62 -11.08
C CYS A 191 -30.98 -4.72 -12.53
N TYR A 192 -30.52 -5.89 -12.99
CA TYR A 192 -29.85 -6.03 -14.28
C TYR A 192 -30.72 -6.73 -15.32
N GLU A 193 -31.73 -6.00 -15.78
CA GLU A 193 -32.58 -6.44 -16.87
C GLU A 193 -31.85 -6.25 -18.20
N VAL A 194 -31.74 -7.33 -18.97
CA VAL A 194 -31.05 -7.41 -20.26
C VAL A 194 -31.99 -7.88 -21.37
N SER A 195 -31.61 -7.58 -22.60
CA SER A 195 -32.30 -7.99 -23.83
C SER A 195 -32.00 -9.45 -24.19
N GLU A 196 -32.76 -9.99 -25.14
CA GLU A 196 -32.67 -11.39 -25.57
C GLU A 196 -31.32 -11.74 -26.22
N ASP A 197 -30.70 -10.82 -26.95
CA ASP A 197 -29.37 -11.00 -27.56
C ASP A 197 -28.28 -11.21 -26.50
N VAL A 198 -28.33 -10.45 -25.40
CA VAL A 198 -27.42 -10.63 -24.27
C VAL A 198 -27.70 -11.96 -23.58
N ALA A 199 -28.98 -12.28 -23.34
CA ALA A 199 -29.37 -13.54 -22.72
C ALA A 199 -28.90 -14.75 -23.54
N GLN A 200 -29.05 -14.70 -24.87
CA GLN A 200 -28.60 -15.76 -25.77
C GLN A 200 -27.08 -15.98 -25.71
N ALA A 201 -26.29 -14.90 -25.69
CA ALA A 201 -24.84 -15.02 -25.55
C ALA A 201 -24.43 -15.75 -24.25
N PHE A 202 -25.16 -15.52 -23.15
CA PHE A 202 -24.93 -16.25 -21.90
C PHE A 202 -25.44 -17.69 -21.96
N MET A 203 -26.57 -17.96 -22.62
CA MET A 203 -27.05 -19.33 -22.80
C MET A 203 -26.10 -20.16 -23.68
N GLU A 204 -25.48 -19.56 -24.68
CA GLU A 204 -24.50 -20.25 -25.53
C GLU A 204 -23.20 -20.56 -24.77
N GLU A 205 -22.70 -19.62 -23.97
CA GLU A 205 -21.44 -19.78 -23.22
C GLU A 205 -21.61 -20.66 -21.96
N PHE A 206 -22.72 -20.49 -21.21
CA PHE A 206 -22.92 -21.12 -19.90
C PHE A 206 -23.99 -22.24 -19.90
N GLY A 207 -24.71 -22.45 -21.01
CA GLY A 207 -25.94 -23.26 -21.07
C GLY A 207 -25.80 -24.76 -20.80
N GLY A 208 -24.58 -25.31 -20.84
CA GLY A 208 -24.32 -26.68 -20.38
C GLY A 208 -24.59 -26.91 -18.88
N ALA A 209 -24.70 -25.82 -18.11
CA ALA A 209 -24.86 -25.81 -16.65
C ALA A 209 -26.14 -25.08 -16.20
N ALA A 210 -27.18 -25.03 -17.03
CA ALA A 210 -28.43 -24.23 -16.88
C ALA A 210 -28.83 -23.95 -15.42
N ASP A 211 -28.27 -22.88 -14.87
CA ASP A 211 -28.61 -22.38 -13.55
C ASP A 211 -29.61 -21.25 -13.76
N GLU A 212 -30.90 -21.54 -13.57
CA GLU A 212 -31.97 -20.52 -13.61
C GLU A 212 -31.69 -19.36 -12.62
N ARG A 213 -30.80 -19.57 -11.64
CA ARG A 213 -30.34 -18.51 -10.73
C ARG A 213 -29.35 -17.55 -11.37
N MET A 214 -28.69 -17.89 -12.49
CA MET A 214 -27.85 -16.94 -13.23
C MET A 214 -28.67 -16.09 -14.19
N LEU A 215 -29.56 -16.73 -14.95
CA LEU A 215 -30.33 -16.08 -15.99
C LEU A 215 -31.74 -16.66 -16.02
N TYR A 216 -32.76 -15.80 -15.90
CA TYR A 216 -34.15 -16.21 -16.05
C TYR A 216 -34.94 -15.20 -16.87
N ARG A 217 -35.93 -15.73 -17.61
CA ARG A 217 -36.84 -14.95 -18.43
C ARG A 217 -37.96 -14.34 -17.57
N LYS A 218 -38.28 -13.08 -17.82
CA LYS A 218 -39.40 -12.36 -17.22
C LYS A 218 -40.63 -12.42 -18.13
N GLU A 219 -41.81 -12.21 -17.55
CA GLU A 219 -43.08 -12.13 -18.27
C GLU A 219 -43.08 -11.04 -19.37
N ASN A 220 -42.31 -9.97 -19.20
CA ASN A 220 -42.18 -8.89 -20.18
C ASN A 220 -41.27 -9.23 -21.38
N GLY A 221 -40.83 -10.48 -21.51
CA GLY A 221 -40.00 -10.97 -22.61
C GLY A 221 -38.50 -10.69 -22.47
N LYS A 222 -38.07 -9.92 -21.46
CA LYS A 222 -36.67 -9.66 -21.14
C LYS A 222 -36.12 -10.66 -20.13
N TYR A 223 -34.85 -10.52 -19.75
CA TYR A 223 -34.17 -11.44 -18.84
C TYR A 223 -33.52 -10.69 -17.67
N GLN A 224 -33.35 -11.38 -16.55
CA GLN A 224 -32.55 -10.92 -15.41
C GLN A 224 -31.27 -11.73 -15.33
N LEU A 225 -30.13 -11.04 -15.29
CA LEU A 225 -28.81 -11.65 -15.39
C LEU A 225 -27.96 -11.37 -14.14
N ASP A 226 -27.44 -12.42 -13.53
CA ASP A 226 -26.49 -12.37 -12.42
C ASP A 226 -25.04 -12.45 -12.94
N LEU A 227 -24.43 -11.28 -13.11
CA LEU A 227 -23.01 -11.20 -13.48
C LEU A 227 -22.07 -11.67 -12.36
N TRP A 228 -22.47 -11.60 -11.08
CA TRP A 228 -21.62 -12.07 -9.98
C TRP A 228 -21.50 -13.58 -10.05
N ARG A 229 -22.62 -14.26 -10.25
CA ARG A 229 -22.67 -15.73 -10.38
C ARG A 229 -21.95 -16.23 -11.64
N ALA A 230 -22.11 -15.52 -12.76
CA ALA A 230 -21.38 -15.85 -13.99
C ALA A 230 -19.86 -15.73 -13.81
N ASN A 231 -19.37 -14.62 -13.24
CA ASN A 231 -17.94 -14.45 -12.99
C ASN A 231 -17.43 -15.44 -11.92
N GLU A 232 -18.21 -15.72 -10.87
CA GLU A 232 -17.88 -16.75 -9.87
C GLU A 232 -17.68 -18.12 -10.53
N GLN A 233 -18.61 -18.55 -11.40
CA GLN A 233 -18.46 -19.78 -12.16
C GLN A 233 -17.19 -19.78 -13.03
N VAL A 234 -16.91 -18.70 -13.77
CA VAL A 234 -15.70 -18.59 -14.59
C VAL A 234 -14.43 -18.76 -13.75
N LEU A 235 -14.37 -18.13 -12.57
CA LEU A 235 -13.20 -18.17 -11.69
C LEU A 235 -12.99 -19.55 -11.05
N LEU A 236 -14.07 -20.21 -10.64
CA LEU A 236 -14.01 -21.56 -10.09
C LEU A 236 -13.59 -22.58 -11.16
N GLU A 237 -14.15 -22.48 -12.37
CA GLU A 237 -13.76 -23.32 -13.51
C GLU A 237 -12.30 -23.10 -13.93
N ALA A 238 -11.79 -21.87 -13.77
CA ALA A 238 -10.39 -21.54 -14.01
C ALA A 238 -9.43 -22.06 -12.92
N GLY A 239 -9.95 -22.64 -11.83
CA GLY A 239 -9.16 -23.31 -10.79
C GLY A 239 -8.95 -22.51 -9.51
N ILE A 240 -9.58 -21.33 -9.34
CA ILE A 240 -9.59 -20.64 -8.05
C ILE A 240 -10.37 -21.48 -7.03
N LEU A 241 -9.79 -21.71 -5.86
CA LEU A 241 -10.46 -22.43 -4.79
C LEU A 241 -11.64 -21.61 -4.23
N PRO A 242 -12.81 -22.23 -3.90
CA PRO A 242 -13.94 -21.51 -3.33
C PRO A 242 -13.60 -20.68 -2.08
N GLU A 243 -12.75 -21.20 -1.19
CA GLU A 243 -12.26 -20.52 0.01
C GLU A 243 -11.31 -19.35 -0.27
N HIS A 244 -10.82 -19.22 -1.50
CA HIS A 244 -9.96 -18.13 -1.96
C HIS A 244 -10.74 -17.01 -2.66
N LEU A 245 -12.03 -17.24 -2.95
CA LEU A 245 -12.88 -16.30 -3.68
C LEU A 245 -13.85 -15.59 -2.73
N GLU A 246 -13.75 -14.26 -2.69
CA GLU A 246 -14.69 -13.40 -1.97
C GLU A 246 -15.61 -12.69 -2.96
N VAL A 247 -16.92 -12.73 -2.75
CA VAL A 247 -17.89 -12.10 -3.66
C VAL A 247 -18.67 -11.02 -2.93
N THR A 248 -18.85 -9.88 -3.58
CA THR A 248 -19.62 -8.74 -3.06
C THR A 248 -21.07 -9.12 -2.73
N ASN A 249 -21.66 -8.38 -1.80
CA ASN A 249 -23.10 -8.34 -1.60
C ASN A 249 -23.69 -6.92 -1.77
N VAL A 250 -22.94 -6.01 -2.39
CA VAL A 250 -23.33 -4.61 -2.56
C VAL A 250 -23.60 -4.30 -4.03
N CYS A 251 -24.84 -3.89 -4.31
CA CYS A 251 -25.27 -3.48 -5.64
C CYS A 251 -25.09 -1.97 -5.85
N THR A 252 -24.49 -1.56 -6.97
CA THR A 252 -24.37 -0.15 -7.39
C THR A 252 -25.74 0.50 -7.58
N CYS A 253 -26.66 -0.17 -8.29
CA CYS A 253 -27.99 0.35 -8.58
C CYS A 253 -28.89 0.43 -7.34
N CYS A 254 -28.74 -0.47 -6.37
CA CYS A 254 -29.50 -0.42 -5.12
C CYS A 254 -28.99 0.65 -4.14
N ASN A 255 -27.74 1.12 -4.31
CA ASN A 255 -27.07 2.05 -3.41
C ASN A 255 -26.60 3.32 -4.14
N PRO A 256 -27.48 4.06 -4.85
CA PRO A 256 -27.09 5.20 -5.69
C PRO A 256 -26.51 6.38 -4.90
N ASP A 257 -26.82 6.49 -3.61
CA ASP A 257 -26.26 7.53 -2.73
C ASP A 257 -24.81 7.24 -2.33
N LEU A 258 -24.39 5.97 -2.39
CA LEU A 258 -23.04 5.53 -2.05
C LEU A 258 -22.19 5.22 -3.29
N LEU A 259 -22.81 4.79 -4.38
CA LEU A 259 -22.13 4.30 -5.59
C LEU A 259 -22.70 4.97 -6.83
N PHE A 260 -21.85 5.34 -7.79
CA PHE A 260 -22.35 5.66 -9.13
C PHE A 260 -22.91 4.40 -9.79
N SER A 261 -24.04 4.55 -10.49
CA SER A 261 -24.66 3.51 -11.28
C SER A 261 -25.14 4.11 -12.60
N HIS A 262 -24.75 3.50 -13.72
CA HIS A 262 -25.21 3.92 -15.04
C HIS A 262 -26.70 3.63 -15.21
N ARG A 263 -27.17 2.48 -14.73
CA ARG A 263 -28.56 2.06 -14.76
C ARG A 263 -29.46 2.96 -13.91
N ALA A 264 -29.06 3.26 -12.67
CA ALA A 264 -29.90 4.05 -11.76
C ALA A 264 -30.07 5.51 -12.21
N THR A 265 -29.07 6.08 -12.89
CA THR A 265 -29.09 7.49 -13.29
C THR A 265 -29.29 7.69 -14.80
N HIS A 266 -29.65 6.64 -15.53
CA HIS A 266 -29.83 6.68 -16.99
C HIS A 266 -28.63 7.30 -17.72
N GLY A 267 -27.42 6.93 -17.29
CA GLY A 267 -26.15 7.37 -17.87
C GLY A 267 -25.59 8.68 -17.34
N LYS A 268 -26.33 9.47 -16.55
CA LYS A 268 -25.87 10.74 -15.99
C LYS A 268 -25.11 10.53 -14.68
N ARG A 269 -23.84 10.14 -14.76
CA ARG A 269 -23.01 9.73 -13.60
C ARG A 269 -21.50 9.96 -13.80
N GLY A 270 -20.74 9.99 -12.69
CA GLY A 270 -19.28 9.87 -12.70
C GLY A 270 -18.79 8.41 -12.68
N ASN A 271 -17.49 8.16 -12.65
CA ASN A 271 -16.94 6.80 -12.54
C ASN A 271 -16.45 6.49 -11.13
N LEU A 272 -16.79 5.29 -10.66
CA LEU A 272 -16.09 4.61 -9.57
C LEU A 272 -14.77 4.04 -10.13
N ALA A 273 -13.84 3.69 -9.24
CA ALA A 273 -12.64 2.96 -9.63
C ALA A 273 -12.27 1.85 -8.64
N ALA A 274 -11.69 0.80 -9.18
CA ALA A 274 -10.97 -0.23 -8.43
C ALA A 274 -9.48 0.08 -8.48
N PHE A 275 -8.80 -0.09 -7.34
CA PHE A 275 -7.36 0.07 -7.19
C PHE A 275 -6.75 -1.20 -6.62
N LEU A 276 -5.64 -1.64 -7.19
CA LEU A 276 -4.86 -2.76 -6.67
C LEU A 276 -3.37 -2.49 -6.86
N MET A 277 -2.61 -2.58 -5.79
CA MET A 277 -1.17 -2.33 -5.78
C MET A 277 -0.49 -3.41 -4.92
N LEU A 278 0.52 -4.07 -5.49
CA LEU A 278 1.47 -4.83 -4.68
C LEU A 278 2.21 -3.86 -3.80
N THR A 279 2.15 -4.07 -2.48
CA THR A 279 3.10 -3.39 -1.61
C THR A 279 4.50 -3.88 -1.98
N GLY A 280 5.50 -3.03 -1.78
CA GLY A 280 6.90 -3.49 -1.73
C GLY A 280 6.99 -4.77 -0.91
N LYS A 281 8.07 -5.55 -1.07
CA LYS A 281 8.37 -6.57 -0.04
C LYS A 281 8.10 -5.92 1.30
N GLY A 282 7.22 -6.51 2.11
CA GLY A 282 7.10 -6.11 3.52
C GLY A 282 8.51 -6.02 4.10
N PRO A 283 8.73 -5.30 5.22
CA PRO A 283 10.07 -5.09 5.76
C PRO A 283 10.88 -6.38 5.61
N ALA A 284 11.97 -6.32 4.85
CA ALA A 284 12.71 -7.50 4.43
C ALA A 284 12.95 -8.35 5.68
N SER A 285 12.73 -9.66 5.56
CA SER A 285 12.92 -10.55 6.70
C SER A 285 14.32 -10.32 7.26
N ARG A 286 14.50 -10.55 8.57
CA ARG A 286 15.80 -10.31 9.22
C ARG A 286 16.93 -11.06 8.51
N GLU A 287 16.63 -12.26 7.99
CA GLU A 287 17.57 -13.03 7.17
C GLU A 287 17.89 -12.35 5.84
N GLU A 288 16.90 -11.82 5.12
CA GLU A 288 17.14 -11.05 3.89
C GLU A 288 17.98 -9.80 4.16
N LEU A 289 17.69 -9.05 5.22
CA LEU A 289 18.51 -7.89 5.61
C LEU A 289 19.94 -8.30 5.97
N CYS A 290 20.14 -9.44 6.65
CA CYS A 290 21.49 -9.93 6.96
C CYS A 290 22.25 -10.42 5.72
N ARG A 291 21.54 -10.99 4.74
CA ARG A 291 22.12 -11.41 3.45
C ARG A 291 22.48 -10.21 2.57
N GLN A 292 21.70 -9.13 2.63
CA GLN A 292 21.93 -7.93 1.83
C GLN A 292 22.90 -6.95 2.50
N PHE A 293 22.82 -6.78 3.81
CA PHE A 293 23.58 -5.78 4.56
C PHE A 293 24.53 -6.41 5.56
N GLU A 294 25.71 -5.78 5.67
CA GLU A 294 26.58 -5.93 6.81
C GLU A 294 26.25 -4.83 7.83
N PHE A 295 26.01 -5.23 9.08
CA PHE A 295 25.80 -4.29 10.19
C PHE A 295 27.04 -4.28 11.06
N ARG A 296 27.68 -3.12 11.21
CA ARG A 296 28.92 -2.98 11.98
C ARG A 296 29.13 -1.55 12.46
N GLU A 297 30.23 -1.32 13.17
CA GLU A 297 30.69 0.02 13.51
C GLU A 297 31.21 0.76 12.25
N ILE A 298 31.17 2.09 12.29
CA ILE A 298 31.68 2.92 11.20
C ILE A 298 33.21 2.80 11.13
N LEU A 299 33.76 2.73 9.91
CA LEU A 299 35.20 2.79 9.71
C LEU A 299 35.67 4.26 9.61
N PRO A 300 36.93 4.58 10.01
CA PRO A 300 37.44 5.95 9.95
C PRO A 300 37.33 6.63 8.58
N GLY A 301 37.40 5.87 7.49
CA GLY A 301 37.27 6.38 6.12
C GLY A 301 35.83 6.66 5.66
N GLU A 302 34.82 6.22 6.43
CA GLU A 302 33.40 6.27 6.02
C GLU A 302 32.66 7.50 6.57
N ALA A 303 33.26 8.26 7.49
CA ALA A 303 32.61 9.42 8.12
C ALA A 303 32.17 10.49 7.10
N LYS A 304 32.91 10.65 6.00
CA LYS A 304 32.52 11.55 4.89
C LYS A 304 31.26 11.08 4.17
N GLN A 305 31.16 9.77 3.94
CA GLN A 305 29.97 9.19 3.33
C GLN A 305 28.76 9.30 4.28
N ALA A 306 28.95 9.12 5.59
CA ALA A 306 27.88 9.37 6.56
C ALA A 306 27.40 10.84 6.53
N ALA A 307 28.30 11.81 6.43
CA ALA A 307 27.94 13.22 6.27
C ALA A 307 27.18 13.53 4.96
N GLU A 308 27.51 12.83 3.88
CA GLU A 308 26.79 12.94 2.61
C GLU A 308 25.36 12.39 2.74
N ILE A 309 25.21 11.22 3.37
CA ILE A 309 23.89 10.61 3.62
C ILE A 309 23.04 11.53 4.50
N GLU A 310 23.60 12.10 5.57
CA GLU A 310 22.90 13.05 6.45
C GLU A 310 22.28 14.21 5.65
N ARG A 311 23.07 14.82 4.74
CA ARG A 311 22.60 15.90 3.87
C ARG A 311 21.51 15.49 2.89
N ILE A 312 21.44 14.20 2.54
CA ILE A 312 20.38 13.64 1.68
C ILE A 312 19.11 13.38 2.51
N CYS A 313 19.28 13.01 3.78
CA CYS A 313 18.19 12.65 4.69
C CYS A 313 17.51 13.87 5.33
N PHE A 314 18.25 14.94 5.61
CA PHE A 314 17.77 16.10 6.36
C PHE A 314 17.86 17.42 5.57
N PRO A 315 16.94 18.37 5.80
CA PRO A 315 17.08 19.73 5.33
C PRO A 315 18.40 20.40 5.77
N PRO A 316 18.93 21.39 5.02
CA PRO A 316 20.22 22.01 5.34
C PRO A 316 20.35 22.63 6.74
N ASN A 317 19.25 23.07 7.34
CA ASN A 317 19.21 23.64 8.69
C ASN A 317 19.22 22.56 9.80
N GLU A 318 18.87 21.31 9.47
CA GLU A 318 18.82 20.19 10.41
C GLU A 318 20.02 19.26 10.25
N ALA A 319 20.61 19.20 9.05
CA ALA A 319 21.72 18.29 8.76
C ALA A 319 23.00 18.66 9.53
N CYS A 320 23.62 17.64 10.15
CA CYS A 320 24.94 17.77 10.74
C CYS A 320 26.01 18.14 9.69
N SER A 321 26.92 19.05 10.02
CA SER A 321 28.02 19.41 9.10
C SER A 321 29.03 18.26 8.93
N GLU A 322 29.71 18.19 7.78
CA GLU A 322 30.76 17.18 7.54
C GLU A 322 31.83 17.19 8.65
N LYS A 323 32.25 18.39 9.08
CA LYS A 323 33.23 18.55 10.16
C LYS A 323 32.73 17.90 11.46
N MET A 324 31.50 18.17 11.86
CA MET A 324 30.90 17.64 13.09
C MET A 324 30.73 16.12 13.01
N MET A 325 30.27 15.59 11.87
CA MET A 325 30.14 14.15 11.65
C MET A 325 31.49 13.44 11.75
N MET A 326 32.53 14.00 11.13
CA MET A 326 33.89 13.47 11.21
C MET A 326 34.45 13.50 12.64
N GLN A 327 34.23 14.60 13.38
CA GLN A 327 34.66 14.69 14.78
C GLN A 327 33.96 13.64 15.65
N ARG A 328 32.64 13.47 15.49
CA ARG A 328 31.85 12.48 16.24
C ARG A 328 32.30 11.06 15.92
N ALA A 329 32.45 10.71 14.64
CA ALA A 329 32.90 9.38 14.21
C ALA A 329 34.34 9.08 14.66
N ALA A 330 35.21 10.09 14.79
CA ALA A 330 36.55 9.92 15.31
C ALA A 330 36.59 9.68 16.83
N LYS A 331 35.65 10.29 17.58
CA LYS A 331 35.59 10.18 19.04
C LYS A 331 34.83 8.96 19.54
N ALA A 332 33.69 8.66 18.94
CA ALA A 332 32.77 7.61 19.38
C ALA A 332 32.34 6.69 18.21
N PRO A 333 33.29 6.07 17.48
CA PRO A 333 32.98 5.20 16.34
C PRO A 333 32.06 4.03 16.73
N GLU A 334 32.15 3.54 17.96
CA GLU A 334 31.34 2.45 18.49
C GLU A 334 29.87 2.84 18.72
N LEU A 335 29.57 4.14 18.78
CA LEU A 335 28.20 4.67 18.84
C LEU A 335 27.61 4.93 17.46
N PHE A 336 28.35 4.65 16.38
CA PHE A 336 27.80 4.56 15.02
C PHE A 336 27.53 3.11 14.68
N LEU A 337 26.28 2.78 14.38
CA LEU A 337 25.90 1.51 13.76
C LEU A 337 25.57 1.78 12.30
N VAL A 338 26.32 1.18 11.39
CA VAL A 338 26.14 1.35 9.95
C VAL A 338 25.60 0.09 9.30
N ALA A 339 24.82 0.26 8.24
CA ALA A 339 24.39 -0.80 7.33
C ALA A 339 25.08 -0.61 5.97
N VAL A 340 25.90 -1.57 5.57
CA VAL A 340 26.67 -1.56 4.33
C VAL A 340 26.05 -2.56 3.37
N ASP A 341 25.66 -2.13 2.18
CA ASP A 341 25.18 -3.05 1.14
C ASP A 341 26.35 -3.95 0.71
N ARG A 342 26.22 -5.26 0.95
CA ARG A 342 27.29 -6.25 0.72
C ARG A 342 27.66 -6.38 -0.75
N ARG A 343 26.76 -6.03 -1.67
CA ARG A 343 26.99 -6.12 -3.12
C ARG A 343 27.75 -4.91 -3.64
N THR A 344 27.47 -3.72 -3.11
CA THR A 344 28.04 -2.46 -3.61
C THR A 344 29.16 -1.89 -2.73
N GLY A 345 29.26 -2.34 -1.48
CA GLY A 345 30.14 -1.77 -0.47
C GLY A 345 29.73 -0.38 0.03
N LYS A 346 28.58 0.15 -0.40
CA LYS A 346 28.11 1.48 -0.01
C LYS A 346 27.38 1.43 1.34
N LEU A 347 27.55 2.49 2.14
CA LEU A 347 26.66 2.77 3.25
C LEU A 347 25.23 2.99 2.74
N ALA A 348 24.32 2.11 3.15
CA ALA A 348 22.89 2.21 2.86
C ALA A 348 22.14 3.04 3.91
N GLY A 349 22.68 3.09 5.13
CA GLY A 349 22.15 3.89 6.23
C GLY A 349 22.98 3.72 7.50
N PHE A 350 22.70 4.55 8.49
CA PHE A 350 23.35 4.48 9.80
C PHE A 350 22.43 4.99 10.91
N LEU A 351 22.81 4.69 12.14
CA LEU A 351 22.29 5.29 13.37
C LEU A 351 23.48 5.70 14.22
N ASN A 352 23.51 6.94 14.72
CA ASN A 352 24.60 7.43 15.57
C ASN A 352 24.10 8.10 16.86
N GLY A 353 25.02 8.29 17.81
CA GLY A 353 24.73 8.95 19.07
C GLY A 353 25.98 9.32 19.86
N LEU A 354 25.77 9.88 21.05
CA LEU A 354 26.78 10.15 22.07
C LEU A 354 26.29 9.64 23.43
N SER A 355 27.14 8.92 24.16
CA SER A 355 26.84 8.46 25.51
C SER A 355 27.18 9.51 26.56
N THR A 356 26.37 9.58 27.62
CA THR A 356 26.45 10.57 28.71
C THR A 356 25.62 10.10 29.90
N ASP A 357 25.82 10.71 31.08
CA ASP A 357 24.92 10.57 32.24
C ASP A 357 23.87 11.69 32.31
N GLU A 358 23.91 12.68 31.41
CA GLU A 358 22.90 13.73 31.33
C GLU A 358 21.49 13.16 31.05
N ALA A 359 20.46 13.73 31.69
CA ALA A 359 19.08 13.24 31.61
C ALA A 359 18.26 13.87 30.50
N VAL A 360 18.70 15.02 30.01
CA VAL A 360 17.93 15.91 29.14
C VAL A 360 18.65 16.03 27.81
N PHE A 361 17.90 15.93 26.72
CA PHE A 361 18.45 16.15 25.39
C PHE A 361 18.55 17.66 25.11
N ARG A 362 19.70 18.12 24.61
CA ARG A 362 19.99 19.53 24.28
C ARG A 362 20.85 19.66 23.02
N ASP A 363 20.78 20.83 22.38
CA ASP A 363 21.34 21.05 21.03
C ASP A 363 22.86 20.86 20.94
N GLU A 364 23.59 21.01 22.06
CA GLU A 364 25.04 20.84 22.08
C GLU A 364 25.48 19.42 21.73
N PHE A 365 24.64 18.39 21.95
CA PHE A 365 25.00 17.02 21.52
C PHE A 365 25.16 16.90 20.00
N PHE A 366 24.50 17.76 19.21
CA PHE A 366 24.72 17.79 17.76
C PHE A 366 26.07 18.39 17.37
N THR A 367 26.57 19.35 18.15
CA THR A 367 27.70 20.22 17.77
C THR A 367 29.00 19.95 18.50
N ASP A 368 28.94 19.38 19.71
CA ASP A 368 30.08 19.14 20.58
C ASP A 368 30.26 17.65 20.89
N ALA A 369 31.22 17.03 20.19
CA ALA A 369 31.59 15.64 20.43
C ALA A 369 32.36 15.43 21.74
N ASP A 370 32.76 16.49 22.45
CA ASP A 370 33.46 16.40 23.73
C ASP A 370 32.52 16.06 24.90
N LEU A 371 31.21 16.14 24.68
CA LEU A 371 30.18 15.65 25.62
C LEU A 371 30.08 14.12 25.67
N TYR A 372 30.85 13.42 24.83
CA TYR A 372 30.96 11.97 24.84
C TYR A 372 31.63 11.46 26.13
N ASP A 373 30.91 10.61 26.85
CA ASP A 373 31.42 9.83 27.97
C ASP A 373 31.28 8.33 27.66
N PRO A 374 32.39 7.57 27.51
CA PRO A 374 32.34 6.13 27.24
C PRO A 374 31.63 5.33 28.33
N GLU A 375 31.56 5.81 29.58
CA GLU A 375 30.91 5.10 30.70
C GLU A 375 29.45 5.55 30.92
N GLY A 376 29.02 6.62 30.25
CA GLY A 376 27.71 7.25 30.46
C GLY A 376 26.53 6.29 30.27
N LYS A 377 25.57 6.27 31.19
CA LYS A 377 24.48 5.29 31.20
C LYS A 377 23.39 5.54 30.17
N ARG A 378 23.41 6.69 29.49
CA ARG A 378 22.42 7.07 28.49
C ARG A 378 23.09 7.34 27.16
N VAL A 379 22.35 7.17 26.07
CA VAL A 379 22.81 7.54 24.74
C VAL A 379 21.82 8.51 24.10
N MET A 380 22.32 9.68 23.72
CA MET A 380 21.60 10.66 22.91
C MET A 380 21.76 10.23 21.45
N LEU A 381 20.69 9.77 20.80
CA LEU A 381 20.70 9.41 19.39
C LEU A 381 20.55 10.68 18.55
N LEU A 382 21.46 10.86 17.60
CA LEU A 382 21.64 12.13 16.89
C LEU A 382 21.32 12.05 15.40
N GLY A 383 21.06 10.84 14.89
CA GLY A 383 20.75 10.60 13.48
C GLY A 383 20.28 9.16 13.26
N LEU A 384 19.24 9.01 12.46
CA LEU A 384 18.78 7.74 11.90
C LEU A 384 18.53 7.95 10.41
N ASP A 385 19.46 7.45 9.62
CA ASP A 385 19.64 7.87 8.25
C ASP A 385 19.57 6.65 7.34
N VAL A 386 18.69 6.68 6.36
CA VAL A 386 18.62 5.65 5.32
C VAL A 386 18.49 6.35 3.98
N LEU A 387 19.40 6.03 3.08
CA LEU A 387 19.41 6.54 1.71
C LEU A 387 18.08 6.21 0.99
N PRO A 388 17.51 7.11 0.17
CA PRO A 388 16.19 6.96 -0.43
C PRO A 388 15.94 5.61 -1.12
N GLU A 389 16.93 5.10 -1.85
CA GLU A 389 16.86 3.84 -2.59
C GLU A 389 16.83 2.59 -1.69
N TYR A 390 17.16 2.72 -0.41
CA TYR A 390 17.12 1.65 0.59
C TYR A 390 15.98 1.81 1.60
N ARG A 391 15.07 2.76 1.39
CA ARG A 391 13.88 2.97 2.25
C ARG A 391 12.77 1.96 1.92
N GLY A 392 11.81 1.81 2.83
CA GLY A 392 10.64 0.95 2.61
C GLY A 392 10.87 -0.56 2.79
N GLN A 393 12.12 -1.01 2.91
CA GLN A 393 12.49 -2.43 3.12
C GLN A 393 12.76 -2.79 4.60
N GLY A 394 12.43 -1.92 5.56
CA GLY A 394 12.59 -2.20 7.00
C GLY A 394 13.98 -1.90 7.61
N LEU A 395 14.93 -1.38 6.82
CA LEU A 395 16.32 -1.16 7.26
C LEU A 395 16.45 -0.23 8.49
N ALA A 396 15.68 0.87 8.55
CA ALA A 396 15.72 1.81 9.68
C ALA A 396 15.31 1.14 11.00
N GLY A 397 14.24 0.34 10.98
CA GLY A 397 13.80 -0.41 12.16
C GLY A 397 14.81 -1.46 12.61
N GLU A 398 15.48 -2.11 11.65
CA GLU A 398 16.54 -3.08 11.97
C GLU A 398 17.79 -2.42 12.56
N LEU A 399 18.18 -1.22 12.09
CA LEU A 399 19.24 -0.41 12.71
C LEU A 399 18.92 -0.10 14.17
N VAL A 400 17.73 0.47 14.44
CA VAL A 400 17.28 0.80 15.80
C VAL A 400 17.27 -0.44 16.70
N ARG A 401 16.68 -1.54 16.22
CA ARG A 401 16.57 -2.79 16.99
C ARG A 401 17.94 -3.36 17.37
N ARG A 402 18.90 -3.34 16.43
CA ARG A 402 20.28 -3.79 16.69
C ARG A 402 21.01 -2.87 17.65
N TYR A 403 20.81 -1.56 17.51
CA TYR A 403 21.38 -0.55 18.39
C TYR A 403 20.90 -0.76 19.84
N VAL A 404 19.58 -0.85 20.03
CA VAL A 404 18.95 -1.12 21.34
C VAL A 404 19.51 -2.38 21.99
N ALA A 405 19.63 -3.48 21.23
CA ALA A 405 20.18 -4.73 21.75
C ALA A 405 21.65 -4.57 22.18
N ARG A 406 22.48 -3.94 21.34
CA ARG A 406 23.89 -3.69 21.62
C ARG A 406 24.10 -2.81 22.85
N GLU A 407 23.37 -1.70 22.96
CA GLU A 407 23.53 -0.78 24.10
C GLU A 407 23.01 -1.40 25.40
N ARG A 408 21.97 -2.24 25.34
CA ARG A 408 21.54 -3.03 26.50
C ARG A 408 22.63 -4.00 26.97
N GLU A 409 23.29 -4.69 26.05
CA GLU A 409 24.42 -5.59 26.37
C GLU A 409 25.61 -4.83 26.96
N LYS A 410 25.84 -3.59 26.54
CA LYS A 410 26.84 -2.67 27.13
C LYS A 410 26.41 -2.08 28.48
N GLY A 411 25.24 -2.43 29.02
CA GLY A 411 24.77 -1.95 30.31
C GLY A 411 24.35 -0.47 30.32
N ARG A 412 23.96 0.08 29.16
CA ARG A 412 23.26 1.36 29.08
C ARG A 412 21.83 1.19 29.60
N GLU A 413 21.29 2.23 30.21
CA GLU A 413 19.97 2.23 30.83
C GLU A 413 18.89 2.88 29.96
N ARG A 414 19.28 3.82 29.08
CA ARG A 414 18.30 4.60 28.29
C ARG A 414 18.87 5.10 26.98
N LEU A 415 18.04 5.13 25.95
CA LEU A 415 18.27 5.88 24.72
C LEU A 415 17.30 7.07 24.68
N LEU A 416 17.77 8.23 24.25
CA LEU A 416 16.96 9.43 24.04
C LEU A 416 17.16 9.93 22.61
N LEU A 417 16.12 10.45 21.98
CA LEU A 417 16.20 11.09 20.67
C LEU A 417 15.19 12.23 20.57
N THR A 418 15.38 13.10 19.58
CA THR A 418 14.37 14.07 19.18
C THR A 418 13.80 13.73 17.80
N CYS A 419 12.50 13.96 17.59
CA CYS A 419 11.86 13.73 16.29
C CYS A 419 10.72 14.70 16.00
N LEU A 420 10.39 14.91 14.72
CA LEU A 420 9.23 15.70 14.34
C LEU A 420 7.94 15.01 14.81
N GLU A 421 6.88 15.78 15.12
CA GLU A 421 5.57 15.24 15.52
C GLU A 421 5.08 14.14 14.56
N SER A 422 5.25 14.35 13.25
CA SER A 422 4.90 13.39 12.19
C SER A 422 5.61 12.03 12.28
N LYS A 423 6.67 11.92 13.09
CA LYS A 423 7.50 10.72 13.29
C LYS A 423 7.28 10.04 14.64
N VAL A 424 6.53 10.64 15.57
CA VAL A 424 6.26 10.06 16.90
C VAL A 424 5.70 8.63 16.78
N LYS A 425 4.65 8.43 15.97
CA LYS A 425 4.02 7.11 15.74
C LYS A 425 4.96 6.07 15.14
N MET A 426 6.00 6.50 14.43
CA MET A 426 7.03 5.59 13.88
C MET A 426 7.92 5.08 15.00
N TYR A 427 8.41 5.96 15.87
CA TYR A 427 9.29 5.61 16.98
C TYR A 427 8.56 4.84 18.10
N GLU A 428 7.27 5.13 18.35
CA GLU A 428 6.44 4.32 19.26
C GLU A 428 6.40 2.85 18.83
N LYS A 429 6.26 2.57 17.52
CA LYS A 429 6.32 1.20 16.97
C LYS A 429 7.70 0.55 17.12
N MET A 430 8.75 1.34 17.31
CA MET A 430 10.12 0.88 17.55
C MET A 430 10.44 0.73 19.04
N GLY A 431 9.47 0.97 19.94
CA GLY A 431 9.63 0.81 21.39
C GLY A 431 10.06 2.06 22.14
N PHE A 432 9.97 3.23 21.52
CA PHE A 432 10.16 4.51 22.21
C PHE A 432 8.85 5.03 22.80
N ARG A 433 8.94 5.87 23.82
CA ARG A 433 7.80 6.58 24.43
C ARG A 433 7.96 8.07 24.14
N ASP A 434 6.86 8.74 23.81
CA ASP A 434 6.82 10.18 23.62
C ASP A 434 6.80 10.88 24.98
N LEU A 435 7.75 11.79 25.19
CA LEU A 435 7.85 12.63 26.39
C LEU A 435 7.27 14.04 26.15
N GLY A 436 6.79 14.33 24.94
CA GLY A 436 6.25 15.62 24.53
C GLY A 436 7.31 16.54 23.92
N VAL A 437 6.99 17.84 23.87
CA VAL A 437 7.86 18.85 23.24
C VAL A 437 9.21 18.94 23.96
N SER A 438 10.28 18.82 23.20
CA SER A 438 11.67 18.87 23.65
C SER A 438 12.11 20.30 23.96
N ALA A 439 13.11 20.43 24.84
CA ALA A 439 13.84 21.69 25.03
C ALA A 439 14.79 22.01 23.87
N SER A 440 15.10 21.02 23.01
CA SER A 440 15.89 21.18 21.81
C SER A 440 15.13 21.97 20.75
N SER A 441 15.81 22.91 20.10
CA SER A 441 15.28 23.71 18.99
C SER A 441 16.15 23.58 17.74
N TRP A 442 16.87 22.46 17.63
CA TRP A 442 17.86 22.21 16.59
C TRP A 442 17.30 22.54 15.20
N GLY A 443 18.07 23.31 14.42
CA GLY A 443 17.66 23.78 13.10
C GLY A 443 16.49 24.78 13.09
N GLY A 444 16.09 25.33 14.24
CA GLY A 444 14.96 26.24 14.37
C GLY A 444 13.59 25.56 14.30
N VAL A 445 13.54 24.26 14.63
CA VAL A 445 12.34 23.43 14.52
C VAL A 445 11.87 22.99 15.91
N GLU A 446 10.57 22.81 16.09
CA GLU A 446 9.99 22.22 17.30
C GLU A 446 10.05 20.68 17.22
N TRP A 447 10.64 20.08 18.24
CA TRP A 447 10.89 18.63 18.30
C TRP A 447 10.10 17.99 19.44
N HIS A 448 9.77 16.71 19.30
CA HIS A 448 9.35 15.84 20.39
C HIS A 448 10.55 15.07 20.93
N GLU A 449 10.68 15.00 22.26
CA GLU A 449 11.66 14.13 22.92
C GLU A 449 11.06 12.72 23.10
N MET A 450 11.83 11.71 22.74
CA MET A 450 11.44 10.31 22.81
C MET A 450 12.45 9.52 23.64
N ASP A 451 12.00 8.56 24.45
CA ASP A 451 12.90 7.69 25.21
C ASP A 451 12.65 6.20 25.02
N CYS A 452 13.70 5.39 25.19
CA CYS A 452 13.61 3.94 25.25
C CYS A 452 14.38 3.45 26.48
N VAL A 453 13.68 2.80 27.41
CA VAL A 453 14.28 2.20 28.61
C VAL A 453 14.90 0.86 28.25
N LEU A 454 16.18 0.69 28.59
CA LEU A 454 16.94 -0.53 28.37
C LEU A 454 16.99 -1.32 29.68
N GLU A 455 15.92 -2.04 30.00
CA GLU A 455 15.92 -2.93 31.17
C GLU A 455 16.97 -4.05 31.00
N MET A 456 17.77 -4.28 32.04
CA MET A 456 18.68 -5.42 32.06
C MET A 456 17.87 -6.71 32.14
N THR A 457 18.18 -7.68 31.28
CA THR A 457 17.63 -9.03 31.40
C THR A 457 18.34 -9.75 32.56
N GLY A 458 17.88 -9.50 33.79
CA GLY A 458 18.57 -10.03 34.97
C GLY A 458 18.06 -9.59 36.35
N GLN A 459 16.75 -9.55 36.59
CA GLN A 459 16.21 -9.69 37.95
C GLN A 459 14.76 -10.25 37.93
N LYS A 460 14.65 -11.54 37.59
CA LYS A 460 13.55 -12.37 38.11
C LYS A 460 14.09 -13.14 39.31
N SER A 461 13.29 -13.16 40.39
CA SER A 461 13.44 -13.90 41.65
C SER A 461 14.14 -13.14 42.78
N LEU A 462 13.38 -12.60 43.74
CA LEU A 462 12.86 -13.28 44.93
C LEU A 462 11.91 -12.32 45.66
N TYR A 463 10.93 -12.88 46.38
CA TYR A 463 9.82 -12.22 47.12
C TYR A 463 8.57 -11.91 46.29
N ASN A 464 7.69 -12.92 46.20
CA ASN A 464 6.43 -12.90 46.95
C ASN A 464 5.94 -14.35 47.08
N LEU A 465 6.01 -14.86 48.32
CA LEU A 465 5.21 -15.98 48.81
C LEU A 465 3.82 -15.47 49.16
#